data_AF-A0A2R6GL12-F1
#
_entry.id   AF-A0A2R6GL12-F1
#
_cell.length_a   1.000
_cell.length_b   1.000
_cell.length_c   1.000
_cell.angle_alpha   90.00
_cell.angle_beta   90.00
_cell.angle_gamma   90.00
#
_symmetry.space_group_name_H-M   'P 1'
#
loop_
_entity.id
_entity.type
_entity.pdbx_description
1 polymer ?
#
loop_
_entity_poly.entity_id
_entity_poly.type
_entity_poly.pdbx_seq_one_letter_code
_entity_poly.pdbx_strand_id
1 'polypeptide(L)'
;MKFKILPEPASVEAVAETQAAVPLVPDREVSCCARLIDRTDVGAQDAAKEWLTFLRALELVEEVDGRYRRLPHEADPGRLRRSFRERVYLADDALAVLAAADGPVGVEAVFERLADRIPRWERLRRVDDDVWRERLRRTLEWAVVFGLAERADGDYVPV
;
A
#
# COMPACT_ATOMS: atom_id res chain seq x y z
N MET A 1 4.56 11.37 -7.45
CA MET A 1 5.49 10.38 -6.85
C MET A 1 4.72 9.10 -6.60
N LYS A 2 5.31 7.93 -6.83
CA LYS A 2 4.71 6.61 -6.55
C LYS A 2 5.43 5.94 -5.37
N PHE A 3 4.68 5.24 -4.53
CA PHE A 3 5.17 4.54 -3.34
C PHE A 3 5.21 3.03 -3.57
N LYS A 4 6.29 2.38 -3.11
CA LYS A 4 6.52 0.94 -3.31
C LYS A 4 6.38 0.10 -2.04
N ILE A 5 6.26 0.77 -0.90
CA ILE A 5 6.17 0.15 0.42
C ILE A 5 4.70 0.10 0.80
N LEU A 6 4.21 -1.10 1.07
CA LEU A 6 2.89 -1.37 1.59
C LEU A 6 3.07 -2.24 2.83
N PRO A 7 2.40 -1.95 3.96
CA PRO A 7 2.33 -2.87 5.09
C PRO A 7 1.58 -4.14 4.68
N GLU A 8 1.63 -5.15 5.56
CA GLU A 8 0.73 -6.29 5.42
C GLU A 8 -0.73 -5.81 5.30
N PRO A 9 -1.52 -6.40 4.38
CA PRO A 9 -2.93 -6.07 4.21
C PRO A 9 -3.71 -6.21 5.52
N ALA A 10 -4.47 -5.17 5.83
CA ALA A 10 -5.37 -5.12 6.98
C ALA A 10 -6.72 -4.56 6.52
N SER A 11 -7.57 -4.10 7.44
CA SER A 11 -8.88 -3.53 7.09
C SER A 11 -8.82 -2.02 6.83
N VAL A 12 -9.92 -1.45 6.31
CA VAL A 12 -10.09 0.01 6.18
C VAL A 12 -10.13 0.68 7.56
N GLU A 13 -10.69 0.00 8.57
CA GLU A 13 -10.71 0.45 9.96
C GLU A 13 -9.28 0.55 10.51
N ALA A 14 -8.42 -0.44 10.24
CA ALA A 14 -7.01 -0.38 10.63
C ALA A 14 -6.27 0.80 9.99
N VAL A 15 -6.60 1.16 8.73
CA VAL A 15 -6.08 2.37 8.08
C VAL A 15 -6.52 3.62 8.84
N ALA A 16 -7.80 3.71 9.21
CA ALA A 16 -8.35 4.85 9.94
C ALA A 16 -7.76 4.97 11.37
N GLU A 17 -7.63 3.85 12.08
CA GLU A 17 -7.01 3.78 13.42
C GLU A 17 -5.53 4.20 13.37
N THR A 18 -4.78 3.67 12.41
CA THR A 18 -3.36 4.02 12.23
C THR A 18 -3.20 5.49 11.85
N GLN A 19 -4.08 6.02 11.00
CA GLN A 19 -4.13 7.45 10.73
C GLN A 19 -4.41 8.25 12.01
N ALA A 20 -5.38 7.82 12.82
CA ALA A 20 -5.76 8.50 14.05
C ALA A 20 -4.61 8.56 15.07
N ALA A 21 -3.72 7.55 15.07
CA ALA A 21 -2.51 7.53 15.88
C ALA A 21 -1.47 8.59 15.45
N VAL A 22 -1.45 9.03 14.19
CA VAL A 22 -0.54 10.09 13.72
C VAL A 22 -0.96 11.45 14.27
N PRO A 23 -0.02 12.25 14.83
CA PRO A 23 -0.35 13.54 15.41
C PRO A 23 -0.72 14.58 14.34
N LEU A 24 -1.61 15.52 14.68
CA LEU A 24 -1.90 16.69 13.83
C LEU A 24 -0.69 17.65 13.76
N VAL A 25 0.02 17.80 14.88
CA VAL A 25 1.23 18.60 15.00
C VAL A 25 2.32 17.70 15.58
N PRO A 26 3.37 17.36 14.82
CA PRO A 26 4.41 16.45 15.27
C PRO A 26 5.33 17.14 16.29
N ASP A 27 5.52 16.48 17.44
CA ASP A 27 6.54 16.84 18.42
C ASP A 27 7.93 16.39 17.91
N ARG A 28 8.98 17.07 18.34
CA ARG A 28 10.37 16.68 18.07
C ARG A 28 10.82 15.51 18.95
N GLU A 29 10.25 15.34 20.13
CA GLU A 29 10.71 14.33 21.10
C GLU A 29 10.14 12.94 20.84
N VAL A 30 8.87 12.87 20.40
CA VAL A 30 8.18 11.59 20.22
C VAL A 30 8.17 11.17 18.77
N SER A 31 8.83 10.05 18.46
CA SER A 31 8.79 9.44 17.14
C SER A 31 7.37 9.02 16.76
N CYS A 32 6.96 9.33 15.52
CA CYS A 32 5.66 8.88 14.98
C CYS A 32 5.57 7.34 14.97
N CYS A 33 6.67 6.62 14.76
CA CYS A 33 6.67 5.16 14.82
C CYS A 33 6.33 4.66 16.23
N ALA A 34 6.91 5.29 17.27
CA ALA A 34 6.64 4.92 18.66
C ALA A 34 5.17 5.18 19.02
N ARG A 35 4.59 6.28 18.54
CA ARG A 35 3.15 6.56 18.71
C ARG A 35 2.24 5.52 18.04
N LEU A 36 2.62 5.03 16.86
CA LEU A 36 1.85 3.99 16.18
C LEU A 36 1.87 2.71 17.00
N ILE A 37 3.05 2.25 17.41
CA ILE A 37 3.23 1.04 18.21
C ILE A 37 2.46 1.11 19.54
N ASP A 38 2.43 2.28 20.18
CA ASP A 38 1.74 2.48 21.48
C ASP A 38 0.20 2.48 21.35
N ARG A 39 -0.36 2.79 20.18
CA ARG A 39 -1.79 3.13 20.03
C ARG A 39 -2.54 2.23 19.08
N THR A 40 -1.86 1.31 18.41
CA THR A 40 -2.45 0.38 17.45
C THR A 40 -1.78 -0.98 17.57
N ASP A 41 -2.27 -1.96 16.82
CA ASP A 41 -1.70 -3.31 16.78
C ASP A 41 -0.39 -3.42 15.95
N VAL A 42 0.21 -2.29 15.57
CA VAL A 42 1.47 -2.26 14.82
C VAL A 42 2.64 -2.62 15.75
N GLY A 43 2.99 -3.91 15.80
CA GLY A 43 3.92 -4.44 16.81
C GLY A 43 5.41 -4.16 16.61
N ALA A 44 5.84 -3.47 15.55
CA ALA A 44 7.26 -3.27 15.26
C ALA A 44 7.57 -1.94 14.57
N GLN A 45 8.79 -1.43 14.78
CA GLN A 45 9.24 -0.17 14.21
C GLN A 45 9.26 -0.18 12.67
N ASP A 46 9.68 -1.27 12.05
CA ASP A 46 9.70 -1.35 10.59
C ASP A 46 8.28 -1.40 10.02
N ALA A 47 7.37 -2.18 10.63
CA ALA A 47 5.95 -2.14 10.28
C ALA A 47 5.37 -0.73 10.42
N ALA A 48 5.71 0.01 11.47
CA ALA A 48 5.27 1.40 11.64
C ALA A 48 5.79 2.34 10.53
N LYS A 49 7.01 2.15 10.03
CA LYS A 49 7.54 2.90 8.87
C LYS A 49 6.77 2.55 7.59
N GLU A 50 6.45 1.28 7.38
CA GLU A 50 5.65 0.83 6.23
C GLU A 50 4.27 1.49 6.26
N TRP A 51 3.60 1.46 7.42
CA TRP A 51 2.32 2.11 7.65
C TRP A 51 2.36 3.62 7.39
N LEU A 52 3.33 4.35 7.94
CA LEU A 52 3.46 5.80 7.69
C LEU A 52 3.68 6.11 6.21
N THR A 53 4.48 5.30 5.52
CA THR A 53 4.71 5.44 4.08
C THR A 53 3.43 5.18 3.29
N PHE A 54 2.66 4.17 3.68
CA PHE A 54 1.40 3.81 3.01
C PHE A 54 0.30 4.84 3.27
N LEU A 55 0.14 5.34 4.49
CA LEU A 55 -0.77 6.45 4.79
C LEU A 55 -0.43 7.70 3.97
N ARG A 56 0.86 7.95 3.69
CA ARG A 56 1.28 9.04 2.81
C ARG A 56 0.95 8.77 1.34
N ALA A 57 1.02 7.51 0.92
CA ALA A 57 0.54 7.10 -0.40
C ALA A 57 -0.97 7.34 -0.54
N LEU A 58 -1.74 7.06 0.52
CA LEU A 58 -3.19 7.27 0.61
C LEU A 58 -3.61 8.73 0.86
N GLU A 59 -2.65 9.66 0.97
CA GLU A 59 -2.91 11.09 1.22
C GLU A 59 -3.65 11.35 2.55
N LEU A 60 -3.40 10.51 3.55
CA LEU A 60 -3.95 10.63 4.91
C LEU A 60 -2.98 11.30 5.88
N VAL A 61 -1.69 11.28 5.53
CA VAL A 61 -0.61 11.96 6.24
C VAL A 61 0.35 12.57 5.24
N GLU A 62 1.17 13.52 5.71
CA GLU A 62 2.29 14.03 4.94
C GLU A 62 3.57 14.01 5.78
N GLU A 63 4.71 14.00 5.09
CA GLU A 63 6.03 14.07 5.71
C GLU A 63 6.59 15.49 5.54
N VAL A 64 6.95 16.13 6.65
CA VAL A 64 7.55 17.46 6.71
C VAL A 64 8.78 17.37 7.60
N ASP A 65 9.95 17.72 7.07
CA ASP A 65 11.24 17.69 7.77
C ASP A 65 11.53 16.34 8.48
N GLY A 66 11.24 15.23 7.80
CA GLY A 66 11.44 13.87 8.33
C GLY A 66 10.44 13.44 9.41
N ARG A 67 9.36 14.22 9.63
CA ARG A 67 8.29 13.91 10.58
C ARG A 67 6.95 13.78 9.86
N TYR A 68 6.08 12.94 10.38
CA TYR A 68 4.74 12.74 9.81
C TYR A 68 3.71 13.57 10.57
N ARG A 69 2.81 14.21 9.83
CA ARG A 69 1.62 14.85 10.39
C ARG A 69 0.35 14.35 9.70
N ARG A 70 -0.72 14.23 10.48
CA ARG A 70 -2.03 13.80 10.00
C ARG A 70 -2.69 14.91 9.20
N LEU A 71 -3.23 14.56 8.03
CA LEU A 71 -4.03 15.45 7.21
C LEU A 71 -5.50 15.42 7.67
N PRO A 72 -6.27 16.52 7.49
CA PRO A 72 -7.69 16.59 7.83
C PRO A 72 -8.54 15.88 6.76
N HIS A 73 -8.24 14.63 6.47
CA HIS A 73 -8.90 13.80 5.47
C HIS A 73 -9.31 12.50 6.11
N GLU A 74 -10.57 12.12 6.01
CA GLU A 74 -11.00 10.81 6.48
C GLU A 74 -10.57 9.72 5.49
N ALA A 75 -10.45 8.49 5.98
CA ALA A 75 -10.23 7.28 5.20
C ALA A 75 -11.50 6.88 4.40
N ASP A 76 -12.04 7.81 3.63
CA ASP A 76 -13.21 7.62 2.77
C ASP A 76 -12.91 6.61 1.64
N PRO A 77 -13.83 5.67 1.34
CA PRO A 77 -13.62 4.68 0.29
C PRO A 77 -13.29 5.25 -1.09
N GLY A 78 -13.86 6.40 -1.47
CA GLY A 78 -13.57 7.04 -2.76
C GLY A 78 -12.12 7.53 -2.85
N ARG A 79 -11.66 8.22 -1.80
CA ARG A 79 -10.27 8.67 -1.65
C ARG A 79 -9.30 7.50 -1.63
N LEU A 80 -9.55 6.50 -0.79
CA LEU A 80 -8.64 5.35 -0.66
C LEU A 80 -8.42 4.67 -2.01
N ARG A 81 -9.50 4.39 -2.74
CA ARG A 81 -9.44 3.81 -4.09
C ARG A 81 -8.65 4.67 -5.06
N ARG A 82 -8.93 5.97 -5.09
CA ARG A 82 -8.24 6.91 -5.99
C ARG A 82 -6.75 7.00 -5.67
N SER A 83 -6.40 7.35 -4.44
CA SER A 83 -5.02 7.57 -4.02
C SER A 83 -4.21 6.27 -4.13
N PHE A 84 -4.81 5.10 -3.86
CA PHE A 84 -4.18 3.80 -4.09
C PHE A 84 -3.79 3.61 -5.57
N ARG A 85 -4.74 3.71 -6.51
CA ARG A 85 -4.47 3.60 -7.96
C ARG A 85 -3.40 4.61 -8.42
N GLU A 86 -3.56 5.87 -8.02
CA GLU A 86 -2.74 6.97 -8.51
C GLU A 86 -1.35 7.03 -7.86
N ARG A 87 -1.14 6.51 -6.65
CA ARG A 87 0.08 6.77 -5.87
C ARG A 87 0.81 5.52 -5.42
N VAL A 88 0.18 4.35 -5.42
CA VAL A 88 0.90 3.08 -5.22
C VAL A 88 1.48 2.62 -6.55
N TYR A 89 2.75 2.21 -6.50
CA TYR A 89 3.47 1.71 -7.66
C TYR A 89 2.87 0.36 -8.10
N LEU A 90 2.60 0.22 -9.41
CA LEU A 90 1.94 -0.93 -10.04
C LEU A 90 0.49 -1.22 -9.61
N ALA A 91 -0.14 -0.43 -8.73
CA ALA A 91 -1.54 -0.66 -8.36
C ALA A 91 -2.48 -0.61 -9.57
N ASP A 92 -2.45 0.48 -10.33
CA ASP A 92 -3.27 0.65 -11.53
C ASP A 92 -2.90 -0.37 -12.62
N ASP A 93 -1.62 -0.69 -12.74
CA ASP A 93 -1.13 -1.67 -13.72
C ASP A 93 -1.59 -3.10 -13.40
N ALA A 94 -1.57 -3.50 -12.13
CA ALA A 94 -2.08 -4.79 -11.68
C ALA A 94 -3.59 -4.91 -11.91
N LEU A 95 -4.35 -3.85 -11.61
CA LEU A 95 -5.79 -3.81 -11.87
C LEU A 95 -6.10 -3.90 -13.37
N ALA A 96 -5.30 -3.24 -14.21
CA ALA A 96 -5.43 -3.34 -15.66
C ALA A 96 -5.17 -4.77 -16.17
N VAL A 97 -4.25 -5.50 -15.54
CA VAL A 97 -4.02 -6.92 -15.85
C VAL A 97 -5.24 -7.77 -15.48
N LEU A 98 -5.84 -7.56 -14.31
CA LEU A 98 -7.05 -8.29 -13.91
C LEU A 98 -8.21 -7.99 -14.86
N ALA A 99 -8.42 -6.73 -15.22
CA ALA A 99 -9.49 -6.31 -16.13
C ALA A 99 -9.35 -6.86 -17.55
N ALA A 100 -8.14 -7.17 -17.99
CA ALA A 100 -7.86 -7.72 -19.32
C ALA A 100 -7.88 -9.26 -19.37
N ALA A 101 -8.07 -9.94 -18.25
CA ALA A 101 -8.06 -11.39 -18.17
C ALA A 101 -9.48 -11.99 -18.30
N ASP A 102 -9.57 -13.14 -18.97
CA ASP A 102 -10.83 -13.87 -19.15
C ASP A 102 -11.23 -14.73 -17.92
N GLY A 103 -10.50 -14.62 -16.80
CA GLY A 103 -10.71 -15.39 -15.58
C GLY A 103 -9.78 -14.97 -14.43
N PRO A 104 -9.83 -15.69 -13.29
CA PRO A 104 -8.97 -15.41 -12.14
C PRO A 104 -7.48 -15.42 -12.50
N VAL A 105 -6.73 -14.47 -11.94
CA VAL A 105 -5.29 -14.33 -12.19
C VAL A 105 -4.54 -14.31 -10.87
N GLY A 106 -3.59 -15.24 -10.71
CA GLY A 106 -2.69 -15.28 -9.57
C GLY A 106 -1.53 -14.29 -9.64
N VAL A 107 -0.81 -14.13 -8.53
CA VAL A 107 0.32 -13.19 -8.38
C VAL A 107 1.40 -13.41 -9.44
N GLU A 108 1.78 -14.67 -9.71
CA GLU A 108 2.81 -14.98 -10.72
C GLU A 108 2.40 -14.50 -12.11
N ALA A 109 1.17 -14.78 -12.51
CA ALA A 109 0.68 -14.41 -13.83
C ALA A 109 0.51 -12.88 -13.98
N VAL A 110 0.28 -12.15 -12.88
CA VAL A 110 0.36 -10.68 -12.87
C VAL A 110 1.81 -10.22 -12.98
N PHE A 111 2.73 -10.83 -12.22
CA PHE A 111 4.15 -10.50 -12.25
C PHE A 111 4.75 -10.68 -13.65
N GLU A 112 4.52 -11.82 -14.30
CA GLU A 112 5.01 -12.10 -15.66
C GLU A 112 4.55 -11.03 -16.67
N ARG A 113 3.27 -10.64 -16.62
CA ARG A 113 2.72 -9.59 -17.51
C ARG A 113 3.28 -8.20 -17.23
N LEU A 114 3.71 -7.93 -16.01
CA LEU A 114 4.30 -6.64 -15.60
C LEU A 114 5.82 -6.62 -15.66
N ALA A 115 6.49 -7.78 -15.73
CA ALA A 115 7.95 -7.90 -15.67
C ALA A 115 8.65 -7.04 -16.73
N ASP A 116 8.10 -6.97 -17.94
CA ASP A 116 8.62 -6.16 -19.02
C ASP A 116 8.44 -4.66 -18.80
N ARG A 117 7.43 -4.26 -18.02
CA ARG A 117 7.15 -2.87 -17.65
C ARG A 117 7.97 -2.40 -16.46
N ILE A 118 8.49 -3.31 -15.63
CA ILE A 118 9.43 -2.98 -14.56
C ILE A 118 10.74 -2.52 -15.20
N PRO A 119 11.15 -1.24 -14.99
CA PRO A 119 12.34 -0.69 -15.63
C PRO A 119 13.55 -1.57 -15.40
N ARG A 120 14.35 -1.80 -16.46
CA ARG A 120 15.53 -2.67 -16.40
C ARG A 120 16.52 -2.24 -15.30
N TRP A 121 16.69 -0.94 -15.06
CA TRP A 121 17.54 -0.43 -13.97
C TRP A 121 17.04 -0.82 -12.58
N GLU A 122 15.73 -1.05 -12.43
CA GLU A 122 15.12 -1.50 -11.19
C GLU A 122 15.29 -3.02 -11.00
N ARG A 123 15.22 -3.80 -12.08
CA ARG A 123 15.63 -5.22 -12.09
C ARG A 123 17.13 -5.39 -11.78
N LEU A 124 17.97 -4.47 -12.29
CA LEU A 124 19.42 -4.47 -12.07
C LEU A 124 19.84 -4.07 -10.64
N ARG A 125 18.93 -3.51 -9.82
CA ARG A 125 19.21 -3.19 -8.40
C ARG A 125 19.30 -4.42 -7.49
N ARG A 126 19.28 -5.65 -8.03
CA ARG A 126 19.28 -6.91 -7.27
C ARG A 126 18.13 -6.99 -6.26
N VAL A 127 16.95 -6.51 -6.63
CA VAL A 127 15.74 -6.88 -5.89
C VAL A 127 15.33 -8.23 -6.46
N ASP A 128 15.35 -9.26 -5.62
CA ASP A 128 14.94 -10.62 -6.00
C ASP A 128 13.51 -10.60 -6.54
N ASP A 129 13.21 -11.47 -7.50
CA ASP A 129 11.86 -11.60 -8.06
C ASP A 129 10.85 -11.92 -6.94
N ASP A 130 11.29 -12.62 -5.89
CA ASP A 130 10.48 -12.91 -4.70
C ASP A 130 10.03 -11.66 -3.95
N VAL A 131 10.86 -10.62 -3.90
CA VAL A 131 10.48 -9.33 -3.28
C VAL A 131 9.43 -8.62 -4.15
N TRP A 132 9.50 -8.78 -5.47
CA TRP A 132 8.49 -8.22 -6.37
C TRP A 132 7.17 -8.96 -6.29
N ARG A 133 7.19 -10.30 -6.26
CA ARG A 133 6.01 -11.14 -6.05
C ARG A 133 5.32 -10.79 -4.74
N GLU A 134 6.07 -10.69 -3.66
CA GLU A 134 5.53 -10.31 -2.35
C GLU A 134 4.91 -8.91 -2.38
N ARG A 135 5.55 -7.95 -3.04
CA ARG A 135 4.96 -6.61 -3.23
C ARG A 135 3.68 -6.64 -4.05
N LEU A 136 3.63 -7.43 -5.13
CA LEU A 136 2.43 -7.57 -5.95
C LEU A 136 1.32 -8.28 -5.20
N ARG A 137 1.63 -9.30 -4.40
CA ARG A 137 0.69 -9.93 -3.47
C ARG A 137 0.07 -8.86 -2.57
N ARG A 138 0.88 -8.09 -1.81
CA ARG A 138 0.36 -7.01 -0.95
C ARG A 138 -0.49 -6.00 -1.73
N THR A 139 -0.10 -5.66 -2.96
CA THR A 139 -0.85 -4.73 -3.82
C THR A 139 -2.24 -5.29 -4.18
N LEU A 140 -2.32 -6.54 -4.61
CA LEU A 140 -3.59 -7.19 -4.98
C LEU A 140 -4.50 -7.37 -3.75
N GLU A 141 -3.93 -7.72 -2.61
CA GLU A 141 -4.68 -7.85 -1.36
C GLU A 141 -5.23 -6.50 -0.86
N TRP A 142 -4.44 -5.43 -0.92
CA TRP A 142 -4.94 -4.09 -0.62
C TRP A 142 -5.99 -3.62 -1.64
N ALA A 143 -5.86 -4.04 -2.91
CA ALA A 143 -6.90 -3.80 -3.90
C ALA A 143 -8.22 -4.48 -3.50
N VAL A 144 -8.18 -5.70 -2.97
CA VAL A 144 -9.35 -6.39 -2.43
C VAL A 144 -9.95 -5.62 -1.24
N VAL A 145 -9.11 -5.19 -0.29
CA VAL A 145 -9.56 -4.40 0.88
C VAL A 145 -10.26 -3.10 0.46
N PHE A 146 -9.79 -2.45 -0.60
CA PHE A 146 -10.41 -1.23 -1.13
C PHE A 146 -11.55 -1.50 -2.13
N GLY A 147 -11.95 -2.76 -2.33
CA GLY A 147 -13.01 -3.14 -3.27
C GLY A 147 -12.67 -2.73 -4.70
N LEU A 148 -11.43 -2.98 -5.11
CA LEU A 148 -10.89 -2.74 -6.46
C LEU A 148 -10.67 -4.05 -7.24
N ALA A 149 -10.63 -5.16 -6.51
CA ALA A 149 -10.54 -6.53 -7.00
C ALA A 149 -11.30 -7.44 -6.02
N GLU A 150 -11.60 -8.66 -6.42
CA GLU A 150 -12.13 -9.70 -5.53
C GLU A 150 -11.22 -10.92 -5.54
N ARG A 151 -11.24 -11.72 -4.47
CA ARG A 151 -10.59 -13.02 -4.45
C ARG A 151 -11.52 -14.08 -5.04
N ALA A 152 -11.00 -14.90 -5.95
CA ALA A 152 -11.69 -16.05 -6.51
C ALA A 152 -10.72 -17.25 -6.54
N ASP A 153 -11.05 -18.32 -5.82
CA ASP A 153 -10.28 -19.59 -5.79
C ASP A 153 -8.77 -19.44 -5.49
N GLY A 154 -8.40 -18.45 -4.67
CA GLY A 154 -6.99 -18.16 -4.32
C GLY A 154 -6.28 -17.17 -5.25
N ASP A 155 -6.95 -16.77 -6.32
CA ASP A 155 -6.52 -15.79 -7.31
C ASP A 155 -7.39 -14.52 -7.23
N TYR A 156 -7.23 -13.60 -8.18
CA TYR A 156 -7.89 -12.30 -8.20
C TYR A 156 -8.69 -12.08 -9.49
N VAL A 157 -9.85 -11.43 -9.36
CA VAL A 157 -10.71 -10.99 -10.46
C VAL A 157 -11.01 -9.49 -10.33
N PRO A 158 -11.32 -8.80 -11.44
CA PRO A 158 -11.79 -7.41 -11.38
C PRO A 158 -13.18 -7.31 -10.72
N VAL A 159 -13.51 -6.11 -10.20
CA VAL A 159 -14.87 -5.74 -9.73
C VAL A 159 -15.69 -5.14 -10.86
#